data_AF-A0A9E6W4L6-F1
#
_entry.id   AF-A0A9E6W4L6-F1
#
_cell.length_a   1.000
_cell.length_b   1.000
_cell.length_c   1.000
_cell.angle_alpha   90.00
_cell.angle_beta   90.00
_cell.angle_gamma   90.00
#
_symmetry.space_group_name_H-M   'P 1'
#
loop_
_entity.id
_entity.type
_entity.pdbx_description
1 polymer ?
#
loop_
_entity_poly.entity_id
_entity_poly.type
_entity_poly.pdbx_seq_one_letter_code
_entity_poly.pdbx_strand_id
1 'polypeptide(L)'
;MKNQYFFTILLMFVALNVNAQLADTSVEISKKEAEELKDNGFTINMKVFKFGASLGFNYLTKSVHDATLSPIDNSLRLQTINPVSFLLSTTVIVNPISSYYRKLDANRKPYGDVYSVPSRLSFIATVNLAQFGSSQATSFNKKIDGGLGLGIRLNNDFHLGITAEMISVRQLRDYIVNDFRDKPIVVNNETMNALDITDNRLFVDKYYFGVSVKFIYVLVGKQQFND
;
A
#
# COMPACT_ATOMS: atom_id res chain seq x y z
N MET A 1 -21.00 11.19 15.30
CA MET A 1 -21.40 9.78 15.44
C MET A 1 -22.21 9.17 14.27
N LYS A 2 -22.43 9.87 13.13
CA LYS A 2 -23.21 9.30 11.99
C LYS A 2 -22.38 8.56 10.91
N ASN A 3 -21.06 8.70 10.89
CA ASN A 3 -20.20 8.10 9.85
C ASN A 3 -19.72 6.67 10.15
N GLN A 4 -19.92 6.15 11.36
CA GLN A 4 -19.38 4.85 11.75
C GLN A 4 -20.23 3.69 11.20
N TYR A 5 -21.54 3.89 11.02
CA TYR A 5 -22.45 2.86 10.51
C TYR A 5 -22.36 2.64 9.00
N PHE A 6 -22.02 3.69 8.24
CA PHE A 6 -21.92 3.58 6.78
C PHE A 6 -20.76 2.67 6.36
N PHE A 7 -19.63 2.74 7.07
CA PHE A 7 -18.46 1.92 6.79
C PHE A 7 -18.69 0.44 7.11
N THR A 8 -19.39 0.13 8.20
CA THR A 8 -19.72 -1.24 8.60
C THR A 8 -20.72 -1.89 7.66
N ILE A 9 -21.72 -1.14 7.17
CA ILE A 9 -22.74 -1.65 6.24
C ILE A 9 -22.12 -1.94 4.86
N LEU A 10 -21.19 -1.10 4.39
CA LEU A 10 -20.50 -1.31 3.12
C LEU A 10 -19.63 -2.58 3.15
N LEU A 11 -18.94 -2.84 4.27
CA LEU A 11 -18.15 -4.06 4.47
C LEU A 11 -19.01 -5.34 4.50
N MET A 12 -20.22 -5.27 5.07
CA MET A 12 -21.15 -6.40 5.13
C MET A 12 -21.74 -6.74 3.74
N PHE A 13 -22.08 -5.73 2.93
CA PHE A 13 -22.65 -5.94 1.59
C PHE A 13 -21.64 -6.54 0.60
N VAL A 14 -20.36 -6.19 0.72
CA VAL A 14 -19.29 -6.75 -0.11
C VAL A 14 -18.98 -8.21 0.26
N ALA A 15 -19.26 -8.63 1.50
CA ALA A 15 -19.06 -10.01 1.94
C ALA A 15 -20.13 -10.99 1.41
N LEU A 16 -21.37 -10.55 1.22
CA LEU A 16 -22.52 -11.43 0.97
C LEU A 16 -22.76 -11.82 -0.51
N ASN A 17 -22.26 -11.06 -1.50
CA ASN A 17 -22.70 -11.21 -2.89
C ASN A 17 -21.83 -12.10 -3.82
N VAL A 18 -20.81 -12.81 -3.33
CA VAL A 18 -19.83 -13.48 -4.23
C VAL A 18 -19.85 -15.02 -4.18
N ASN A 19 -20.58 -15.65 -3.25
CA ASN A 19 -20.51 -17.11 -3.05
C ASN A 19 -21.54 -17.94 -3.85
N ALA A 20 -22.42 -17.32 -4.66
CA ALA A 20 -23.59 -18.02 -5.21
C ALA A 20 -23.36 -18.79 -6.53
N GLN A 21 -22.24 -18.59 -7.25
CA GLN A 21 -22.10 -19.10 -8.62
C GLN A 21 -21.19 -20.33 -8.81
N LEU A 22 -20.46 -20.79 -7.78
CA LEU A 22 -19.53 -21.93 -7.91
C LEU A 22 -20.09 -23.28 -7.41
N ALA A 23 -21.25 -23.27 -6.74
CA ALA A 23 -21.73 -24.42 -5.98
C ALA A 23 -22.24 -25.60 -6.82
N ASP A 24 -22.60 -25.39 -8.09
CA ASP A 24 -23.34 -26.41 -8.86
C ASP A 24 -22.46 -27.29 -9.78
N THR A 25 -21.22 -26.87 -10.07
CA THR A 25 -20.32 -27.58 -11.00
C THR A 25 -18.99 -28.01 -10.39
N SER A 26 -18.75 -27.70 -9.11
CA SER A 26 -17.50 -27.99 -8.44
C SER A 26 -17.71 -28.42 -6.98
N VAL A 27 -16.77 -29.20 -6.46
CA VAL A 27 -16.73 -29.56 -5.03
C VAL A 27 -15.45 -29.06 -4.41
N GLU A 28 -15.55 -28.49 -3.21
CA GLU A 28 -14.40 -28.13 -2.40
C GLU A 28 -13.74 -29.40 -1.86
N ILE A 29 -12.41 -29.49 -2.00
CA ILE A 29 -11.60 -30.58 -1.45
C ILE A 29 -10.65 -30.03 -0.39
N SER A 30 -10.24 -30.89 0.54
CA SER A 30 -9.28 -30.51 1.57
C SER A 30 -7.90 -30.23 0.96
N LYS A 31 -7.10 -29.40 1.65
CA LYS A 31 -5.70 -29.16 1.27
C LYS A 31 -4.89 -30.46 1.18
N LYS A 32 -5.15 -31.40 2.09
CA LYS A 32 -4.48 -32.71 2.11
C LYS A 32 -4.81 -33.53 0.86
N GLU A 33 -6.09 -33.61 0.48
CA GLU A 33 -6.49 -34.29 -0.77
C GLU A 33 -5.91 -33.60 -2.01
N ALA A 34 -5.83 -32.26 -2.02
CA ALA A 34 -5.18 -31.54 -3.11
C ALA A 34 -3.68 -31.91 -3.23
N GLU A 35 -2.97 -32.01 -2.11
CA GLU A 35 -1.57 -32.43 -2.06
C GLU A 35 -1.40 -33.89 -2.50
N GLU A 36 -2.25 -34.80 -2.04
CA GLU A 36 -2.25 -36.21 -2.48
C GLU A 36 -2.50 -36.34 -4.00
N LEU A 37 -3.39 -35.54 -4.56
CA LEU A 37 -3.63 -35.52 -6.02
C LEU A 37 -2.42 -34.97 -6.78
N LYS A 38 -1.74 -33.97 -6.25
CA LYS A 38 -0.50 -33.45 -6.85
C LYS A 38 0.59 -34.52 -6.90
N ASP A 39 0.75 -35.30 -5.84
CA ASP A 39 1.72 -36.40 -5.78
C ASP A 39 1.38 -37.51 -6.80
N ASN A 40 0.10 -37.64 -7.16
CA ASN A 40 -0.39 -38.53 -8.22
C ASN A 40 -0.32 -37.92 -9.64
N GLY A 41 0.38 -36.80 -9.83
CA GLY A 41 0.66 -36.21 -11.14
C GLY A 41 -0.36 -35.17 -11.62
N PHE A 42 -1.35 -34.80 -10.81
CA PHE A 42 -2.26 -33.70 -11.15
C PHE A 42 -1.58 -32.34 -10.99
N THR A 43 -1.94 -31.39 -11.85
CA THR A 43 -1.41 -30.02 -11.72
C THR A 43 -2.25 -29.20 -10.74
N ILE A 44 -1.59 -28.49 -9.83
CA ILE A 44 -2.23 -27.45 -9.01
C ILE A 44 -1.80 -26.09 -9.55
N ASN A 45 -2.73 -25.35 -10.15
CA ASN A 45 -2.45 -24.00 -10.63
C ASN A 45 -2.53 -23.00 -9.46
N MET A 46 -1.39 -22.79 -8.78
CA MET A 46 -1.27 -21.79 -7.71
C MET A 46 -0.48 -20.58 -8.18
N LYS A 47 -1.17 -19.44 -8.34
CA LYS A 47 -0.50 -18.14 -8.45
C LYS A 47 -0.43 -17.51 -7.06
N VAL A 48 0.69 -17.72 -6.38
CA VAL A 48 0.93 -17.24 -5.01
C VAL A 48 1.21 -15.74 -4.98
N PHE A 49 1.86 -15.22 -6.03
CA PHE A 49 2.26 -13.82 -6.15
C PHE A 49 1.51 -13.13 -7.28
N LYS A 50 1.06 -11.91 -7.00
CA LYS A 50 0.53 -10.98 -8.02
C LYS A 50 1.29 -9.67 -7.95
N PHE A 51 1.44 -9.04 -9.10
CA PHE A 51 2.06 -7.73 -9.22
C PHE A 51 1.04 -6.75 -9.76
N GLY A 52 1.03 -5.55 -9.20
CA GLY A 52 0.07 -4.53 -9.52
C GLY A 52 0.61 -3.12 -9.37
N ALA A 53 -0.23 -2.17 -9.76
CA ALA A 53 -0.06 -0.76 -9.46
C ALA A 53 -1.15 -0.33 -8.49
N SER A 54 -0.86 0.63 -7.64
CA SER A 54 -1.80 1.13 -6.66
C SER A 54 -1.78 2.64 -6.53
N LEU A 55 -2.94 3.17 -6.20
CA LEU A 55 -3.18 4.58 -5.92
C LEU A 55 -3.87 4.67 -4.57
N GLY A 56 -3.43 5.59 -3.71
CA GLY A 56 -3.99 5.66 -2.37
C GLY A 56 -3.70 6.94 -1.62
N PHE A 57 -4.49 7.16 -0.57
CA PHE A 57 -4.27 8.24 0.38
C PHE A 57 -3.41 7.72 1.52
N ASN A 58 -2.41 8.51 1.89
CA ASN A 58 -1.55 8.28 3.03
C ASN A 58 -1.78 9.36 4.08
N TYR A 59 -1.77 8.96 5.35
CA TYR A 59 -1.77 9.86 6.49
C TYR A 59 -0.52 9.63 7.33
N LEU A 60 0.32 10.66 7.45
CA LEU A 60 1.48 10.64 8.34
C LEU A 60 1.04 10.80 9.80
N THR A 61 1.57 9.96 10.70
CA THR A 61 1.19 10.01 12.12
C THR A 61 1.87 11.14 12.90
N LYS A 62 2.91 11.74 12.32
CA LYS A 62 3.63 12.88 12.87
C LYS A 62 3.60 14.05 11.90
N SER A 63 3.52 15.25 12.47
CA SER A 63 3.64 16.49 11.71
C SER A 63 5.02 16.62 11.09
N VAL A 64 5.02 17.08 9.85
CA VAL A 64 6.22 17.44 9.09
C VAL A 64 6.18 18.95 8.90
N HIS A 65 7.36 19.60 8.90
CA HIS A 65 7.44 21.04 8.77
C HIS A 65 8.14 21.43 7.46
N ASP A 66 7.61 22.45 6.81
CA ASP A 66 8.29 23.18 5.76
C ASP A 66 9.08 24.33 6.40
N ALA A 67 10.28 24.56 5.90
CA ALA A 67 11.19 25.55 6.44
C ALA A 67 11.40 26.67 5.44
N THR A 68 11.14 27.90 5.86
CA THR A 68 11.31 29.10 5.04
C THR A 68 12.06 30.16 5.84
N LEU A 69 12.77 31.05 5.14
CA LEU A 69 13.34 32.24 5.75
C LEU A 69 12.42 33.42 5.45
N SER A 70 12.14 34.21 6.49
CA SER A 70 11.36 35.43 6.36
C SER A 70 12.10 36.44 5.47
N PRO A 71 11.44 37.06 4.48
CA PRO A 71 12.08 38.01 3.57
C PRO A 71 12.42 39.35 4.24
N ILE A 72 11.91 39.62 5.45
CA ILE A 72 12.10 40.89 6.15
C ILE A 72 13.33 40.84 7.06
N ASP A 73 13.48 39.76 7.82
CA ASP A 73 14.46 39.63 8.90
C ASP A 73 15.32 38.35 8.82
N ASN A 74 15.17 37.55 7.75
CA ASN A 74 15.83 36.26 7.55
C ASN A 74 15.58 35.24 8.69
N SER A 75 14.56 35.44 9.52
CA SER A 75 14.21 34.51 10.59
C SER A 75 13.71 33.17 10.03
N LEU A 76 14.14 32.06 10.62
CA LEU A 76 13.65 30.74 10.27
C LEU A 76 12.20 30.57 10.74
N ARG A 77 11.30 30.32 9.79
CA ARG A 77 9.88 30.02 10.01
C ARG A 77 9.58 28.59 9.62
N LEU A 78 8.88 27.89 10.51
CA LEU A 78 8.45 26.51 10.32
C LEU A 78 6.93 26.47 10.16
N GLN A 79 6.47 25.95 9.03
CA GLN A 79 5.05 25.77 8.76
C GLN A 79 4.73 24.28 8.74
N THR A 80 3.70 23.86 9.46
CA THR A 80 3.24 22.46 9.40
C THR A 80 2.63 22.16 8.04
N ILE A 81 3.08 21.06 7.43
CA ILE A 81 2.58 20.54 6.17
C ILE A 81 1.33 19.69 6.42
N ASN A 82 0.41 19.64 5.45
CA ASN A 82 -0.73 18.72 5.50
C ASN A 82 -0.23 17.27 5.63
N PRO A 83 -0.64 16.51 6.67
CA PRO A 83 -0.20 15.13 6.87
C PRO A 83 -0.78 14.14 5.85
N VAL A 84 -1.77 14.57 5.04
CA VAL A 84 -2.38 13.75 3.99
C VAL A 84 -1.63 13.93 2.68
N SER A 85 -1.21 12.83 2.08
CA SER A 85 -0.63 12.78 0.74
C SER A 85 -1.29 11.70 -0.12
N PHE A 86 -1.12 11.79 -1.43
CA PHE A 86 -1.57 10.77 -2.38
C PHE A 86 -0.35 10.04 -2.95
N LEU A 87 -0.39 8.71 -2.96
CA LEU A 87 0.71 7.84 -3.33
C LEU A 87 0.36 7.02 -4.58
N LEU A 88 1.29 6.99 -5.54
CA LEU A 88 1.33 6.00 -6.60
C LEU A 88 2.43 4.98 -6.26
N SER A 89 2.08 3.70 -6.23
CA SER A 89 3.01 2.63 -5.82
C SER A 89 2.93 1.43 -6.74
N THR A 90 4.04 0.73 -6.89
CA THR A 90 4.00 -0.69 -7.30
C THR A 90 3.61 -1.55 -6.11
N THR A 91 3.00 -2.70 -6.39
CA THR A 91 2.43 -3.56 -5.34
C THR A 91 2.67 -5.02 -5.63
N VAL A 92 3.13 -5.74 -4.61
CA VAL A 92 3.14 -7.20 -4.57
C VAL A 92 2.03 -7.67 -3.65
N ILE A 93 1.24 -8.63 -4.11
CA ILE A 93 0.13 -9.22 -3.36
C ILE A 93 0.42 -10.70 -3.18
N VAL A 94 0.24 -11.19 -1.96
CA VAL A 94 0.35 -12.60 -1.59
C VAL A 94 -0.95 -13.07 -0.96
N ASN A 95 -1.51 -14.16 -1.48
CA ASN A 95 -2.70 -14.81 -0.92
C ASN A 95 -2.28 -16.17 -0.33
N PRO A 96 -1.92 -16.24 0.97
CA PRO A 96 -1.37 -17.48 1.53
C PRO A 96 -2.44 -18.54 1.81
N ILE A 97 -3.70 -18.14 1.92
CA ILE A 97 -4.84 -19.03 2.14
C ILE A 97 -5.54 -19.21 0.82
N SER A 98 -5.82 -20.47 0.44
CA SER A 98 -6.60 -20.82 -0.76
C SER A 98 -7.50 -22.00 -0.45
N SER A 99 -8.69 -22.00 -1.05
CA SER A 99 -9.57 -23.17 -1.13
C SER A 99 -9.27 -23.92 -2.43
N TYR A 100 -9.51 -25.23 -2.42
CA TYR A 100 -9.21 -26.12 -3.54
C TYR A 100 -10.50 -26.74 -4.05
N TYR A 101 -10.68 -26.77 -5.38
CA TYR A 101 -11.89 -27.26 -6.01
C TYR A 101 -11.58 -28.24 -7.13
N ARG A 102 -12.49 -29.17 -7.37
CA ARG A 102 -12.50 -30.03 -8.58
C ARG A 102 -13.85 -29.95 -9.28
N LYS A 103 -13.82 -30.08 -10.60
CA LYS A 103 -15.04 -30.15 -11.41
C LYS A 103 -15.76 -31.47 -11.15
N LEU A 104 -17.09 -31.45 -11.22
CA LEU A 104 -17.95 -32.61 -11.11
C LEU A 104 -18.36 -33.12 -12.49
N ASP A 105 -18.27 -34.43 -12.72
CA ASP A 105 -18.76 -35.06 -13.95
C ASP A 105 -20.31 -35.16 -13.94
N ALA A 106 -20.90 -35.70 -15.02
CA ALA A 106 -22.35 -35.90 -15.11
C ALA A 106 -22.91 -36.81 -13.99
N ASN A 107 -22.07 -37.61 -13.34
CA ASN A 107 -22.42 -38.50 -12.23
C ASN A 107 -22.05 -37.90 -10.86
N ARG A 108 -21.71 -36.60 -10.80
CA ARG A 108 -21.25 -35.90 -9.59
C ARG A 108 -19.97 -36.47 -8.98
N LYS A 109 -19.10 -37.10 -9.78
CA LYS A 109 -17.78 -37.53 -9.34
C LYS A 109 -16.73 -36.45 -9.65
N PRO A 110 -15.80 -36.15 -8.71
CA PRO A 110 -14.73 -35.19 -8.96
C PRO A 110 -13.76 -35.69 -10.04
N TYR A 111 -13.49 -34.88 -11.06
CA TYR A 111 -12.57 -35.20 -12.14
C TYR A 111 -11.70 -34.00 -12.55
N GLY A 112 -10.64 -34.26 -13.32
CA GLY A 112 -9.72 -33.25 -13.83
C GLY A 112 -8.77 -32.68 -12.80
N ASP A 113 -8.06 -31.61 -13.19
CA ASP A 113 -7.09 -30.88 -12.37
C ASP A 113 -7.73 -30.19 -11.15
N VAL A 114 -6.88 -29.83 -10.19
CA VAL A 114 -7.28 -29.11 -8.99
C VAL A 114 -7.16 -27.61 -9.23
N TYR A 115 -8.27 -26.90 -9.03
CA TYR A 115 -8.35 -25.44 -9.14
C TYR A 115 -8.15 -24.83 -7.75
N SER A 116 -7.15 -23.95 -7.63
CA SER A 116 -6.92 -23.19 -6.39
C SER A 116 -7.61 -21.83 -6.48
N VAL A 117 -8.47 -21.52 -5.52
CA VAL A 117 -9.12 -20.22 -5.38
C VAL A 117 -8.54 -19.52 -4.15
N PRO A 118 -7.71 -18.48 -4.32
CA PRO A 118 -7.14 -17.75 -3.21
C PRO A 118 -8.24 -17.12 -2.36
N SER A 119 -8.00 -17.01 -1.07
CA SER A 119 -8.83 -16.25 -0.14
C SER A 119 -8.96 -14.80 -0.59
N ARG A 120 -10.04 -14.15 -0.15
CA ARG A 120 -10.18 -12.70 -0.33
C ARG A 120 -9.13 -11.93 0.47
N LEU A 121 -8.62 -12.48 1.57
CA LEU A 121 -7.57 -11.84 2.35
C LEU A 121 -6.21 -12.01 1.66
N SER A 122 -5.43 -10.94 1.65
CA SER A 122 -4.09 -10.86 1.08
C SER A 122 -3.14 -10.11 1.99
N PHE A 123 -1.86 -10.46 1.91
CA PHE A 123 -0.76 -9.63 2.36
C PHE A 123 -0.28 -8.77 1.20
N ILE A 124 0.07 -7.53 1.50
CA ILE A 124 0.46 -6.53 0.51
C ILE A 124 1.83 -5.97 0.90
N ALA A 125 2.72 -5.86 -0.07
CA ALA A 125 3.92 -5.04 0.01
C ALA A 125 3.90 -4.01 -1.10
N THR A 126 4.27 -2.76 -0.80
CA THR A 126 4.28 -1.67 -1.79
C THR A 126 5.60 -0.93 -1.79
N VAL A 127 5.95 -0.41 -2.98
CA VAL A 127 7.06 0.52 -3.17
C VAL A 127 6.51 1.76 -3.86
N ASN A 128 6.62 2.91 -3.20
CA ASN A 128 6.08 4.19 -3.63
C ASN A 128 6.96 4.77 -4.76
N LEU A 129 6.32 5.06 -5.90
CA LEU A 129 6.96 5.64 -7.08
C LEU A 129 6.89 7.18 -7.06
N ALA A 130 5.73 7.70 -6.65
CA ALA A 130 5.48 9.14 -6.62
C ALA A 130 4.54 9.51 -5.48
N GLN A 131 4.77 10.70 -4.93
CA GLN A 131 3.94 11.31 -3.91
C GLN A 131 3.42 12.67 -4.38
N PHE A 132 2.13 12.92 -4.14
CA PHE A 132 1.45 14.15 -4.49
C PHE A 132 0.82 14.78 -3.24
N GLY A 133 0.77 16.11 -3.17
CA GLY A 133 -0.06 16.85 -2.21
C GLY A 133 0.57 17.26 -0.87
N SER A 134 1.83 16.88 -0.58
CA SER A 134 2.52 17.31 0.65
C SER A 134 3.46 18.49 0.39
N SER A 135 2.92 19.68 0.10
CA SER A 135 3.57 21.02 -0.07
C SER A 135 4.87 21.15 -0.88
N GLN A 136 5.53 20.08 -1.28
CA GLN A 136 6.63 20.02 -2.21
C GLN A 136 6.09 19.62 -3.58
N ALA A 137 6.61 20.25 -4.62
CA ALA A 137 6.37 19.87 -6.01
C ALA A 137 6.46 18.35 -6.17
N THR A 138 5.59 17.77 -7.00
CA THR A 138 5.52 16.34 -7.30
C THR A 138 6.92 15.71 -7.32
N SER A 139 7.26 14.99 -6.26
CA SER A 139 8.55 14.34 -6.15
C SER A 139 8.39 12.91 -6.66
N PHE A 140 9.08 12.61 -7.75
CA PHE A 140 9.39 11.22 -8.05
C PHE A 140 10.31 10.73 -6.95
N ASN A 141 9.91 9.63 -6.30
CA ASN A 141 10.65 9.11 -5.17
C ASN A 141 12.03 8.65 -5.64
N LYS A 142 13.05 9.44 -5.32
CA LYS A 142 14.46 9.09 -5.54
C LYS A 142 14.95 8.03 -4.54
N LYS A 143 14.07 7.55 -3.66
CA LYS A 143 14.36 6.67 -2.53
C LYS A 143 13.30 5.60 -2.41
N ILE A 144 13.69 4.50 -1.76
CA ILE A 144 12.81 3.36 -1.52
C ILE A 144 11.93 3.70 -0.31
N ASP A 145 10.79 4.32 -0.58
CA ASP A 145 9.68 4.40 0.36
C ASP A 145 8.68 3.30 0.06
N GLY A 146 7.97 2.83 1.07
CA GLY A 146 7.01 1.75 0.87
C GLY A 146 6.38 1.29 2.16
N GLY A 147 5.60 0.22 2.06
CA GLY A 147 4.82 -0.25 3.17
C GLY A 147 4.40 -1.70 3.05
N LEU A 148 4.05 -2.27 4.19
CA LEU A 148 3.49 -3.61 4.32
C LEU A 148 2.07 -3.52 4.87
N GLY A 149 1.21 -4.45 4.48
CA GLY A 149 -0.18 -4.37 4.88
C GLY A 149 -1.03 -5.58 4.54
N LEU A 150 -2.33 -5.38 4.71
CA LEU A 150 -3.37 -6.35 4.43
C LEU A 150 -4.29 -5.81 3.35
N GLY A 151 -4.83 -6.70 2.55
CA GLY A 151 -5.79 -6.35 1.51
C GLY A 151 -6.94 -7.32 1.41
N ILE A 152 -8.06 -6.79 0.92
CA ILE A 152 -9.23 -7.55 0.53
C ILE A 152 -9.38 -7.54 -0.99
N ARG A 153 -9.49 -8.73 -1.58
CA ARG A 153 -9.80 -8.92 -2.98
C ARG A 153 -11.27 -8.57 -3.22
N LEU A 154 -11.50 -7.59 -4.09
CA LEU A 154 -12.84 -7.20 -4.55
C LEU A 154 -13.27 -8.11 -5.72
N ASN A 155 -12.36 -8.33 -6.68
CA ASN A 155 -12.52 -9.26 -7.80
C ASN A 155 -11.13 -9.73 -8.29
N ASN A 156 -11.04 -10.41 -9.44
CA ASN A 156 -9.77 -10.94 -9.95
C ASN A 156 -8.71 -9.87 -10.28
N ASP A 157 -9.14 -8.64 -10.52
CA ASP A 157 -8.32 -7.53 -10.98
C ASP A 157 -8.08 -6.47 -9.90
N PHE A 158 -8.95 -6.37 -8.91
CA PHE A 158 -8.95 -5.27 -7.95
C PHE A 158 -8.87 -5.75 -6.49
N HIS A 159 -7.99 -5.09 -5.75
CA HIS A 159 -7.87 -5.22 -4.30
C HIS A 159 -7.99 -3.84 -3.63
N LEU A 160 -8.51 -3.84 -2.41
CA LEU A 160 -8.43 -2.70 -1.50
C LEU A 160 -7.46 -3.05 -0.38
N GLY A 161 -6.46 -2.22 -0.14
CA GLY A 161 -5.39 -2.45 0.83
C GLY A 161 -5.33 -1.39 1.92
N ILE A 162 -4.91 -1.80 3.11
CA ILE A 162 -4.44 -0.92 4.17
C ILE A 162 -2.98 -1.26 4.44
N THR A 163 -2.10 -0.27 4.36
CA THR A 163 -0.65 -0.45 4.52
C THR A 163 -0.08 0.48 5.58
N ALA A 164 0.87 -0.04 6.35
CA ALA A 164 1.76 0.73 7.20
C ALA A 164 2.96 1.17 6.36
N GLU A 165 3.10 2.47 6.15
CA GLU A 165 4.09 3.07 5.27
C GLU A 165 5.25 3.68 6.06
N MET A 166 6.45 3.58 5.50
CA MET A 166 7.62 4.34 5.92
C MET A 166 8.00 5.29 4.78
N ILE A 167 7.92 6.60 5.05
CA ILE A 167 8.13 7.65 4.06
C ILE A 167 9.32 8.50 4.47
N SER A 168 10.30 8.63 3.58
CA SER A 168 11.45 9.49 3.75
C SER A 168 11.09 10.94 3.40
N VAL A 169 11.23 11.85 4.36
CA VAL A 169 11.04 13.28 4.11
C VAL A 169 12.31 14.04 4.48
N ARG A 170 12.74 14.91 3.57
CA ARG A 170 13.86 15.81 3.78
C ARG A 170 13.44 16.94 4.72
N GLN A 171 14.09 17.05 5.87
CA GLN A 171 13.75 17.99 6.94
C GLN A 171 15.00 18.67 7.48
N LEU A 172 14.84 19.85 8.09
CA LEU A 172 15.94 20.47 8.83
C LEU A 172 16.41 19.56 9.97
N ARG A 173 17.71 19.61 10.24
CA ARG A 173 18.30 18.94 11.40
C ARG A 173 17.77 19.55 12.69
N ASP A 174 17.65 18.72 13.72
CA ASP A 174 17.02 19.12 14.98
C ASP A 174 17.76 20.26 15.67
N TYR A 175 19.09 20.32 15.59
CA TYR A 175 19.85 21.44 16.15
C TYR A 175 19.56 22.76 15.43
N ILE A 176 19.35 22.76 14.11
CA ILE A 176 18.96 23.97 13.38
C ILE A 176 17.57 24.43 13.85
N VAL A 177 16.63 23.49 13.94
CA VAL A 177 15.27 23.78 14.40
C VAL A 177 15.27 24.31 15.82
N ASN A 178 16.01 23.69 16.75
CA ASN A 178 15.98 24.04 18.16
C ASN A 178 16.69 25.37 18.45
N ASP A 179 17.84 25.61 17.80
CA ASP A 179 18.68 26.76 18.12
C ASP A 179 18.23 28.04 17.39
N PHE A 180 17.67 27.88 16.17
CA PHE A 180 17.38 28.99 15.26
C PHE A 180 15.90 29.20 14.97
N ARG A 181 14.97 28.51 15.62
CA ARG A 181 13.54 28.80 15.46
C ARG A 181 13.24 30.27 15.76
N ASP A 182 12.57 30.93 14.82
CA ASP A 182 12.24 32.36 14.87
C ASP A 182 13.47 33.28 14.98
N LYS A 183 14.66 32.78 14.62
CA LYS A 183 15.93 33.52 14.58
C LYS A 183 16.62 33.36 13.23
N PRO A 184 17.50 34.30 12.83
CA PRO A 184 18.31 34.13 11.63
C PRO A 184 19.36 33.03 11.82
N ILE A 185 19.56 32.21 10.79
CA ILE A 185 20.63 31.19 10.78
C ILE A 185 21.94 31.90 10.40
N VAL A 186 22.98 31.74 11.22
CA VAL A 186 24.31 32.34 10.99
C VAL A 186 25.34 31.24 10.73
N VAL A 187 26.01 31.31 9.58
CA VAL A 187 27.07 30.37 9.18
C VAL A 187 28.29 31.21 8.80
N ASN A 188 29.45 30.95 9.41
CA ASN A 188 30.69 31.70 9.17
C ASN A 188 30.54 33.23 9.37
N ASN A 189 29.82 33.66 10.40
CA ASN A 189 29.49 35.07 10.68
C ASN A 189 28.60 35.76 9.62
N GLU A 190 28.05 35.03 8.66
CA GLU A 190 27.09 35.56 7.68
C GLU A 190 25.69 35.01 7.93
N THR A 191 24.68 35.86 7.85
CA THR A 191 23.27 35.45 7.94
C THR A 191 22.84 34.82 6.62
N MET A 192 22.29 33.62 6.69
CA MET A 192 21.73 32.95 5.53
C MET A 192 20.51 33.72 4.98
N ASN A 193 20.44 33.86 3.66
CA ASN A 193 19.34 34.52 2.95
C ASN A 193 18.44 33.52 2.19
N ALA A 194 18.87 32.28 2.04
CA ALA A 194 18.11 31.21 1.40
C ALA A 194 18.42 29.85 2.05
N LEU A 195 17.43 28.95 2.02
CA LEU A 195 17.61 27.55 2.40
C LEU A 195 17.80 26.71 1.14
N ASP A 196 18.92 25.98 1.07
CA ASP A 196 19.15 24.97 0.05
C ASP A 196 18.82 23.59 0.62
N ILE A 197 17.74 22.98 0.14
CA ILE A 197 17.28 21.64 0.55
C ILE A 197 18.32 20.53 0.26
N THR A 198 19.24 20.79 -0.66
CA THR A 198 20.33 19.87 -1.02
C THR A 198 21.52 19.95 -0.06
N ASP A 199 21.61 21.00 0.77
CA ASP A 199 22.68 21.14 1.77
C ASP A 199 22.51 20.12 2.90
N ASN A 200 23.33 19.06 2.86
CA ASN A 200 23.35 17.99 3.86
C ASN A 200 23.81 18.46 5.26
N ARG A 201 24.40 19.64 5.38
CA ARG A 201 24.71 20.24 6.68
C ARG A 201 23.46 20.75 7.35
N LEU A 202 22.49 21.28 6.61
CA LEU A 202 21.26 21.85 7.18
C LEU A 202 20.11 20.84 7.19
N PHE A 203 20.03 20.00 6.17
CA PHE A 203 18.93 19.05 5.97
C PHE A 203 19.40 17.61 6.14
N VAL A 204 18.47 16.78 6.61
CA VAL A 204 18.64 15.34 6.74
C VAL A 204 17.33 14.65 6.38
N ASP A 205 17.45 13.41 5.95
CA ASP A 205 16.30 12.58 5.65
C ASP A 205 15.81 11.88 6.90
N LYS A 206 14.54 12.11 7.23
CA LYS A 206 13.88 11.49 8.38
C LYS A 206 12.78 10.57 7.87
N TYR A 207 12.64 9.41 8.52
CA TYR A 207 11.58 8.48 8.19
C TYR A 207 10.37 8.72 9.08
N TYR A 208 9.22 8.84 8.43
CA TYR A 208 7.95 9.04 9.09
C TYR A 208 7.05 7.84 8.82
N PHE A 209 6.44 7.36 9.90
CA PHE A 209 5.43 6.32 9.83
C PHE A 209 4.11 6.92 9.33
N GLY A 210 3.45 6.21 8.42
CA GLY A 210 2.14 6.57 7.90
C GLY A 210 1.22 5.36 7.78
N VAL A 211 -0.06 5.64 7.63
CA VAL A 211 -1.07 4.63 7.28
C VAL A 211 -1.70 5.01 5.97
N SER A 212 -1.78 4.07 5.05
CA SER A 212 -2.32 4.27 3.71
C SER A 212 -3.51 3.37 3.43
N VAL A 213 -4.48 3.90 2.69
CA VAL A 213 -5.55 3.13 2.05
C VAL A 213 -5.31 3.17 0.54
N LYS A 214 -5.17 2.00 -0.08
CA LYS A 214 -4.75 1.86 -1.48
C LYS A 214 -5.76 1.05 -2.29
N PHE A 215 -6.14 1.57 -3.45
CA PHE A 215 -6.79 0.81 -4.53
C PHE A 215 -5.71 0.20 -5.40
N ILE A 216 -5.77 -1.11 -5.59
CA ILE A 216 -4.71 -1.87 -6.25
C ILE A 216 -5.30 -2.57 -7.47
N TYR A 217 -4.69 -2.34 -8.63
CA TYR A 217 -5.00 -3.04 -9.87
C TYR A 217 -3.93 -4.10 -10.15
N VAL A 218 -4.35 -5.34 -10.34
CA VAL A 218 -3.49 -6.48 -10.66
C VAL A 218 -3.12 -6.42 -12.14
N LEU A 219 -1.82 -6.33 -12.43
CA LEU A 219 -1.28 -6.33 -13.78
C LEU A 219 -0.84 -7.73 -14.20
N VAL A 220 -0.19 -8.45 -13.29
CA VAL A 220 0.35 -9.80 -13.52
C VAL A 220 -0.11 -10.73 -12.40
N GLY A 221 -0.39 -11.98 -12.77
CA GLY A 221 -0.87 -12.99 -11.82
C GLY A 221 -2.39 -13.09 -11.73
N LYS A 222 -3.12 -12.53 -12.72
CA LYS A 222 -4.56 -12.72 -12.85
C LYS A 222 -4.91 -14.21 -12.96
N GLN A 223 -5.98 -14.61 -12.29
CA GLN A 223 -6.57 -15.93 -12.52
C GLN A 223 -7.36 -15.87 -13.81
N GLN A 224 -6.92 -16.63 -14.81
CA GLN A 224 -7.74 -16.90 -15.97
C GLN A 224 -8.68 -18.03 -15.57
N PHE A 225 -9.96 -17.71 -15.40
CA PHE A 225 -10.99 -18.72 -15.55
C PHE A 225 -11.10 -18.91 -17.06
N ASN A 226 -10.52 -19.99 -17.58
CA ASN A 226 -10.89 -20.45 -18.90
C ASN A 226 -12.29 -21.04 -18.75
N ASP A 227 -13.27 -20.34 -19.29
CA ASP A 227 -14.61 -20.86 -19.52
C ASP A 227 -14.56 -22.06 -20.48
#